data_AF-A0A973PR23-F1
#
_entry.id   AF-A0A973PR23-F1
#
_cell.length_a   1.000
_cell.length_b   1.000
_cell.length_c   1.000
_cell.angle_alpha   90.00
_cell.angle_beta   90.00
_cell.angle_gamma   90.00
#
_symmetry.space_group_name_H-M   'P 1'
#
loop_
_entity.id
_entity.type
_entity.pdbx_description
1 polymer ?
#
loop_
_entity_poly.entity_id
_entity_poly.type
_entity_poly.pdbx_seq_one_letter_code
_entity_poly.pdbx_strand_id
1 'polypeptide(L)' 'LDPGKAERLWVGGRPALQVLAGAAGEGRYTGGLLFDEAPYGVGYFVGVWR' A
#
# COMPACT_ATOMS: atom_id res chain seq x y z
N LEU A 1 -7.86 1.40 -4.23
CA LEU A 1 -8.42 0.23 -3.52
C LEU A 1 -9.79 0.60 -3.01
N ASP A 2 -10.77 -0.29 -3.18
CA ASP A 2 -12.13 -0.12 -2.64
C ASP A 2 -12.08 -0.01 -1.09
N PRO A 3 -12.69 1.03 -0.49
CA PRO A 3 -12.68 1.21 0.96
C PRO A 3 -13.30 0.05 1.73
N GLY A 4 -14.43 -0.49 1.28
CA GLY A 4 -15.12 -1.59 1.96
C GLY A 4 -14.32 -2.89 1.95
N LYS A 5 -13.61 -3.18 0.85
CA LYS A 5 -12.69 -4.32 0.76
C LYS A 5 -11.48 -4.14 1.67
N ALA A 6 -10.93 -2.92 1.74
CA ALA A 6 -9.79 -2.63 2.62
C ALA A 6 -10.16 -2.82 4.10
N GLU A 7 -11.37 -2.40 4.50
CA GLU A 7 -11.88 -2.63 5.84
C GLU A 7 -12.07 -4.12 6.14
N ARG A 8 -12.74 -4.88 5.24
CA ARG A 8 -12.95 -6.33 5.44
C ARG A 8 -11.64 -7.14 5.54
N LEU A 9 -10.58 -6.67 4.91
CA LEU A 9 -9.26 -7.31 4.91
C LEU A 9 -8.31 -6.69 5.95
N TRP A 10 -8.78 -5.79 6.80
CA TRP A 10 -7.99 -5.07 7.81
C TRP A 10 -6.74 -4.38 7.24
N VAL A 11 -6.83 -3.85 6.02
CA VAL A 11 -5.75 -3.12 5.36
C VAL A 11 -5.68 -1.70 5.92
N GLY A 12 -5.04 -1.54 7.08
CA GLY A 12 -4.87 -0.25 7.76
C GLY A 12 -4.01 0.77 7.00
N GLY A 13 -3.15 0.32 6.07
CA GLY A 13 -2.25 1.20 5.32
C GLY A 13 -2.91 2.04 4.20
N ARG A 14 -4.19 1.83 3.88
CA ARG A 14 -4.86 2.52 2.76
C ARG A 14 -4.78 4.06 2.84
N PRO A 15 -5.08 4.72 3.97
CA PRO A 15 -5.01 6.19 4.06
C PRO A 15 -3.60 6.73 3.79
N ALA A 16 -2.57 6.09 4.34
CA ALA A 16 -1.18 6.49 4.12
C ALA A 16 -0.79 6.40 2.64
N LEU A 17 -1.19 5.31 1.95
CA LEU A 17 -0.96 5.16 0.51
C LEU A 17 -1.71 6.23 -0.32
N GLN A 18 -2.88 6.69 0.11
CA GLN A 18 -3.61 7.78 -0.55
C GLN A 18 -2.88 9.13 -0.40
N VAL A 19 -2.33 9.41 0.79
CA VAL A 19 -1.50 10.61 1.01
C VAL A 19 -0.26 10.58 0.13
N LEU A 20 0.45 9.45 0.08
CA LEU A 20 1.61 9.26 -0.79
C LEU A 20 1.27 9.44 -2.27
N ALA A 21 0.12 8.92 -2.73
CA ALA A 21 -0.34 9.12 -4.10
C ALA A 21 -0.60 10.60 -4.41
N GLY A 22 -1.19 11.36 -3.49
CA GLY A 22 -1.35 12.80 -3.64
C GLY A 22 -0.02 13.55 -3.67
N ALA A 23 0.95 13.13 -2.84
CA ALA A 23 2.28 13.74 -2.76
C ALA A 23 3.15 13.43 -3.98
N ALA A 24 3.00 12.26 -4.60
CA ALA A 24 3.73 11.88 -5.80
C ALA A 24 3.37 12.77 -7.00
N GLY A 25 2.11 13.23 -7.07
CA GLY A 25 1.62 14.08 -8.16
C GLY A 25 1.08 13.28 -9.34
N GLU A 26 0.69 13.98 -10.40
CA GLU A 26 0.14 13.36 -11.61
C GLU A 26 1.26 12.81 -12.49
N GLY A 27 1.53 11.51 -12.33
CA GLY A 27 2.57 10.80 -13.06
C GLY A 27 2.24 9.32 -13.18
N ARG A 28 2.89 8.64 -14.14
CA ARG A 28 2.86 7.18 -14.21
C ARG A 28 4.03 6.65 -13.40
N TYR A 29 3.72 5.95 -12.33
CA TYR A 29 4.71 5.28 -11.49
C TYR A 29 4.64 3.78 -11.69
N THR A 30 5.80 3.15 -11.68
CA THR A 30 5.97 1.71 -11.60
C THR A 30 6.24 1.32 -10.15
N GLY A 31 5.52 0.31 -9.67
CA GLY A 31 5.71 -0.23 -8.33
C GLY A 31 6.70 -1.40 -8.34
N GLY A 32 7.58 -1.46 -7.35
CA GLY A 32 8.41 -2.63 -7.05
C GLY A 32 8.23 -3.07 -5.59
N LEU A 33 8.06 -4.37 -5.37
CA LEU A 33 8.01 -4.97 -4.04
C LEU A 33 9.44 -5.27 -3.58
N LEU A 34 9.84 -4.70 -2.44
CA LEU A 34 11.16 -4.90 -1.84
C LEU A 34 11.13 -5.95 -0.72
N PHE A 35 9.97 -6.15 -0.08
CA PHE A 35 9.79 -7.07 1.04
C PHE A 35 8.33 -7.51 1.17
N ASP A 36 8.12 -8.77 1.54
CA ASP A 36 6.81 -9.40 1.80
C ASP A 36 6.97 -10.55 2.79
N GLU A 37 6.45 -10.38 4.01
CA GLU A 37 6.40 -11.43 5.03
C GLU A 37 5.16 -11.32 5.92
N ALA A 38 4.83 -12.39 6.65
CA ALA A 38 3.72 -12.44 7.60
C ALA A 38 4.06 -13.16 8.93
N PRO A 39 5.05 -12.70 9.71
CA PRO A 39 5.56 -13.42 10.89
C PRO A 39 4.53 -13.58 12.03
N TYR A 40 3.49 -12.75 12.07
CA TYR A 40 2.44 -12.78 13.09
C TYR A 40 1.05 -13.02 12.51
N GLY A 41 0.96 -13.57 11.30
CA GLY A 41 -0.31 -13.66 10.56
C GLY A 41 -0.82 -12.31 10.05
N VAL A 42 -0.01 -11.25 10.17
CA VAL A 42 -0.23 -9.91 9.61
C VAL A 42 0.80 -9.69 8.51
N GLY A 43 0.35 -9.32 7.31
CA GLY A 43 1.23 -9.07 6.17
C GLY A 43 1.96 -7.73 6.28
N TYR A 44 3.27 -7.76 6.14
CA TYR A 44 4.15 -6.59 6.09
C TYR A 44 4.76 -6.50 4.70
N PHE A 45 4.51 -5.37 4.03
CA PHE A 45 4.98 -5.12 2.67
C PHE A 45 5.82 -3.85 2.63
N VAL A 46 6.97 -3.90 1.95
CA VAL A 46 7.74 -2.70 1.60
C VAL A 46 7.77 -2.56 0.10
N GLY A 47 7.36 -1.40 -0.40
CA GLY A 47 7.35 -1.10 -1.83
C GLY A 47 8.08 0.19 -2.14
N VAL A 48 8.48 0.32 -3.40
CA VAL A 48 9.05 1.55 -3.96
C VAL A 48 8.30 1.92 -5.23
N TRP A 49 8.10 3.21 -5.44
CA TRP A 49 7.51 3.77 -6.67
C TRP A 49 8.61 4.48 -7.45
N ARG A 50 8.68 4.25 -8.76
CA ARG A 50 9.63 4.89 -9.70
C ARG A 50 8.88 5.48 -10.87
#